data_AF-A0A8B6CLR2-F1
#
_entry.id   AF-A0A8B6CLR2-F1
#
_cell.length_a   1.000
_cell.length_b   1.000
_cell.length_c   1.000
_cell.angle_alpha   90.00
_cell.angle_beta   90.00
_cell.angle_gamma   90.00
#
_symmetry.space_group_name_H-M   'P 1'
#
loop_
_entity.id
_entity.type
_entity.pdbx_description
1 polymer ?
#
loop_
_entity_poly.entity_id
_entity_poly.type
_entity_poly.pdbx_seq_one_letter_code
_entity_poly.pdbx_strand_id
1 'polypeptide(L)'
;PRQFDIGECTDCSIIIEWYINDQDDCLSYEIAHRPQRTKDWSTGSFLSKDVLKEEDGRLMYTLRNLLPETYYEFKLRSVSKDAKSHYSESKTKQTLRLAPRQFDIGECTDCSIIIEWYINDQENCLSYEIAHRPQQTKDWSTGTFFSKDVLKEEDGRRMYTFRNLLPETYYEFKLRSVSKDGKSHYSESKTKQTLRLGSESFNFYFQLIDRLT
;
A
#
# COMPACT_ATOMS: atom_id res chain seq x y z
N PRO A 1 -5.32 27.30 -3.28
CA PRO A 1 -5.91 25.97 -3.00
C PRO A 1 -7.01 26.05 -1.94
N ARG A 2 -8.17 25.41 -2.17
CA ARG A 2 -9.30 25.30 -1.23
C ARG A 2 -9.41 23.86 -0.75
N GLN A 3 -9.95 23.69 0.46
CA GLN A 3 -10.19 22.37 1.06
C GLN A 3 -8.96 21.44 0.95
N PHE A 4 -7.78 21.97 1.28
CA PHE A 4 -6.56 21.16 1.30
C PHE A 4 -6.70 20.06 2.35
N ASP A 5 -6.45 18.83 1.93
CA ASP A 5 -6.47 17.67 2.79
C ASP A 5 -5.40 16.65 2.41
N ILE A 6 -5.25 15.66 3.29
CA ILE A 6 -4.26 14.60 3.18
C ILE A 6 -4.98 13.27 3.03
N GLY A 7 -4.80 12.63 1.88
CA GLY A 7 -5.42 11.36 1.53
C GLY A 7 -4.65 10.14 2.07
N GLU A 8 -4.63 9.09 1.25
CA GLU A 8 -3.90 7.87 1.54
C GLU A 8 -2.38 8.10 1.57
N CYS A 9 -1.68 7.30 2.36
CA CYS A 9 -0.22 7.36 2.46
C CYS A 9 0.40 5.97 2.43
N THR A 10 1.62 5.90 1.89
CA THR A 10 2.50 4.75 2.03
C THR A 10 3.49 5.00 3.18
N ASP A 11 4.53 4.18 3.23
CA ASP A 11 5.70 4.38 4.06
C ASP A 11 6.53 5.61 3.68
N CYS A 12 6.60 5.94 2.39
CA CYS A 12 7.49 6.98 1.88
C CYS A 12 6.79 8.02 0.98
N SER A 13 5.46 7.96 0.88
CA SER A 13 4.69 8.88 0.06
C SER A 13 3.32 9.18 0.66
N ILE A 14 2.74 10.28 0.20
CA ILE A 14 1.41 10.69 0.61
C ILE A 14 0.67 11.34 -0.56
N ILE A 15 -0.62 11.07 -0.65
CA ILE A 15 -1.51 11.77 -1.55
C ILE A 15 -1.97 13.05 -0.86
N ILE A 16 -1.73 14.18 -1.50
CA ILE A 16 -2.32 15.45 -1.13
C ILE A 16 -3.48 15.76 -2.06
N GLU A 17 -4.56 16.31 -1.52
CA GLU A 17 -5.77 16.61 -2.26
C GLU A 17 -6.29 18.02 -1.96
N TRP A 18 -6.84 18.69 -2.96
CA TRP A 18 -7.39 20.04 -2.83
C TRP A 18 -8.33 20.37 -3.99
N TYR A 19 -8.96 21.54 -3.93
CA TYR A 19 -9.77 22.11 -4.99
C TYR A 19 -9.23 23.49 -5.39
N ILE A 20 -9.55 23.94 -6.60
CA ILE A 20 -9.29 25.30 -7.07
C ILE A 20 -10.58 25.97 -7.54
N ASN A 21 -10.55 27.29 -7.69
CA ASN A 21 -11.61 27.98 -8.40
C ASN A 21 -11.34 27.86 -9.91
N ASP A 22 -12.38 27.65 -10.72
CA ASP A 22 -12.24 27.48 -12.18
C ASP A 22 -11.65 28.70 -12.92
N GLN A 23 -11.44 29.83 -12.24
CA GLN A 23 -10.78 31.03 -12.76
C GLN A 23 -9.31 31.20 -12.32
N ASP A 24 -8.71 30.21 -11.63
CA ASP A 24 -7.29 30.28 -11.26
C ASP A 24 -6.41 29.93 -12.47
N ASP A 25 -5.65 30.91 -12.99
CA ASP A 25 -4.53 30.69 -13.92
C ASP A 25 -3.31 30.09 -13.19
N CYS A 26 -3.54 28.96 -12.51
CA CYS A 26 -2.55 28.28 -11.71
C CYS A 26 -1.57 27.51 -12.60
N LEU A 27 -0.29 27.89 -12.58
CA LEU A 27 0.75 27.25 -13.37
C LEU A 27 1.39 26.08 -12.61
N SER A 28 1.56 26.23 -11.30
CA SER A 28 2.22 25.26 -10.44
C SER A 28 1.77 25.38 -9.00
N TYR A 29 2.21 24.43 -8.19
CA TYR A 29 1.96 24.41 -6.76
C TYR A 29 3.27 24.29 -6.01
N GLU A 30 3.29 24.79 -4.78
CA GLU A 30 4.37 24.60 -3.84
C GLU A 30 3.84 23.90 -2.59
N ILE A 31 4.40 22.72 -2.31
CA ILE A 31 4.10 21.92 -1.12
C ILE A 31 5.26 22.06 -0.14
N ALA A 32 4.99 22.71 0.99
CA ALA A 32 5.92 22.73 2.10
C ALA A 32 5.60 21.56 3.03
N HIS A 33 6.62 20.79 3.42
CA HIS A 33 6.49 19.69 4.36
C HIS A 33 7.67 19.67 5.35
N ARG A 34 7.43 19.15 6.55
CA ARG A 34 8.47 18.93 7.57
C ARG A 34 8.09 17.82 8.54
N PRO A 35 9.05 17.07 9.10
CA PRO A 35 8.76 16.25 10.27
C PRO A 35 8.21 17.12 11.40
N GLN A 36 7.24 16.61 12.14
CA GLN A 36 6.57 17.36 13.18
C GLN A 36 7.61 17.79 14.23
N ARG A 37 7.51 19.05 14.67
CA ARG A 37 8.41 19.69 15.65
C ARG A 37 9.81 20.04 15.13
N THR A 38 10.11 19.85 13.84
CA THR A 38 11.29 20.50 13.25
C THR A 38 10.96 21.95 12.89
N LYS A 39 11.98 22.80 12.82
CA LYS A 39 11.81 24.22 12.51
C LYS A 39 11.72 24.45 10.99
N ASP A 40 12.57 23.77 10.25
CA ASP A 40 12.79 24.04 8.83
C ASP A 40 11.80 23.27 7.95
N TRP A 41 11.22 24.00 6.99
CA TRP A 41 10.33 23.46 5.98
C TRP A 41 11.11 23.09 4.73
N SER A 42 10.93 21.86 4.26
CA SER A 42 11.31 21.48 2.89
C SER A 42 10.19 21.90 1.94
N THR A 43 10.50 22.58 0.85
CA THR A 43 9.50 23.01 -0.14
C THR A 43 9.79 22.37 -1.49
N GLY A 44 8.82 21.63 -2.03
CA GLY A 44 8.84 21.10 -3.39
C GLY A 44 7.86 21.86 -4.29
N SER A 45 8.12 21.86 -5.59
CA SER A 45 7.23 22.44 -6.61
C SER A 45 6.85 21.41 -7.66
N PHE A 46 5.62 21.48 -8.16
CA PHE A 46 5.14 20.64 -9.26
C PHE A 46 4.18 21.42 -10.16
N LEU A 47 4.16 21.11 -11.45
CA LEU A 47 3.38 21.87 -12.43
C LEU A 47 1.91 21.45 -12.35
N SER A 48 0.99 22.37 -12.63
CA SER A 48 -0.45 22.08 -12.61
C SER A 48 -0.84 21.01 -13.64
N LYS A 49 -0.07 20.85 -14.72
CA LYS A 49 -0.26 19.79 -15.71
C LYS A 49 0.08 18.38 -15.20
N ASP A 50 0.86 18.29 -14.11
CA ASP A 50 1.30 17.02 -13.51
C ASP A 50 0.36 16.59 -12.37
N VAL A 51 -0.72 17.35 -12.13
CA VAL A 51 -1.73 17.09 -11.11
C VAL A 51 -2.87 16.28 -11.72
N LEU A 52 -3.30 15.24 -11.00
CA LEU A 52 -4.45 14.44 -11.40
C LEU A 52 -5.73 15.18 -11.04
N LYS A 53 -6.68 15.29 -11.98
CA LYS A 53 -8.00 15.89 -11.76
C LYS A 53 -9.07 14.82 -11.85
N GLU A 54 -9.82 14.64 -10.78
CA GLU A 54 -10.98 13.76 -10.68
C GLU A 54 -12.22 14.41 -11.30
N GLU A 55 -13.25 13.59 -11.57
CA GLU A 55 -14.51 14.05 -12.19
C GLU A 55 -15.27 15.07 -11.33
N ASP A 56 -15.13 14.99 -10.01
CA ASP A 56 -15.73 15.92 -9.04
C ASP A 56 -14.98 17.26 -8.91
N GLY A 57 -13.90 17.45 -9.69
CA GLY A 57 -13.06 18.64 -9.67
C GLY A 57 -11.96 18.61 -8.61
N ARG A 58 -11.83 17.51 -7.85
CA ARG A 58 -10.73 17.33 -6.90
C ARG A 58 -9.41 17.15 -7.62
N LEU A 59 -8.39 17.80 -7.09
CA LEU A 59 -7.02 17.72 -7.56
C LEU A 59 -6.19 16.87 -6.62
N MET A 60 -5.33 16.02 -7.17
CA MET A 60 -4.52 15.07 -6.42
C MET A 60 -3.07 15.07 -6.90
N TYR A 61 -2.14 15.00 -5.95
CA TYR A 61 -0.71 14.85 -6.23
C TYR A 61 -0.06 13.91 -5.21
N THR A 62 0.83 13.04 -5.68
CA THR A 62 1.60 12.14 -4.80
C THR A 62 2.93 12.76 -4.45
N LEU A 63 3.08 13.24 -3.21
CA LEU A 63 4.37 13.64 -2.66
C LEU A 63 5.15 12.40 -2.22
N ARG A 64 6.38 12.25 -2.69
CA ARG A 64 7.25 11.09 -2.45
C ARG A 64 8.48 11.47 -1.61
N ASN A 65 9.32 10.48 -1.31
CA ASN A 65 10.60 10.62 -0.59
C ASN A 65 10.44 11.13 0.85
N LEU A 66 9.33 10.76 1.50
CA LEU A 66 9.12 10.97 2.92
C LEU A 66 9.80 9.84 3.71
N LEU A 67 10.17 10.15 4.95
CA LEU A 67 10.69 9.14 5.87
C LEU A 67 9.54 8.26 6.38
N PRO A 68 9.74 6.94 6.55
CA PRO A 68 8.75 6.04 7.14
C PRO A 68 8.49 6.36 8.61
N GLU A 69 7.31 5.95 9.09
CA GLU A 69 6.88 6.07 10.49
C GLU A 69 7.00 7.49 11.08
N THR A 70 7.00 8.52 10.23
CA THR A 70 7.31 9.88 10.62
C THR A 70 6.06 10.75 10.55
N TYR A 71 5.74 11.45 11.64
CA TYR A 71 4.70 12.47 11.64
C TYR A 71 5.18 13.67 10.84
N TYR A 72 4.44 14.04 9.79
CA TYR A 72 4.72 15.22 8.99
C TYR A 72 3.63 16.27 9.15
N GLU A 73 4.02 17.53 8.97
CA GLU A 73 3.15 18.68 8.74
C GLU A 73 3.28 19.14 7.29
N PHE A 74 2.16 19.45 6.65
CA PHE A 74 2.07 19.81 5.23
C PHE A 74 1.24 21.07 5.05
N LYS A 75 1.63 21.92 4.10
CA LYS A 75 0.81 23.05 3.64
C LYS A 75 1.08 23.35 2.17
N LEU A 76 0.03 23.73 1.46
CA LEU A 76 0.04 23.89 0.01
C LEU A 76 -0.28 25.33 -0.39
N ARG A 77 0.37 25.84 -1.44
CA ARG A 77 -0.05 27.08 -2.11
C ARG A 77 -0.04 26.93 -3.62
N SER A 78 -0.88 27.71 -4.30
CA SER A 78 -0.88 27.84 -5.76
C SER A 78 0.09 28.94 -6.18
N VAL A 79 0.67 28.77 -7.36
CA VAL A 79 1.59 29.70 -8.00
C VAL A 79 1.08 29.98 -9.40
N SER A 80 0.75 31.24 -9.66
CA SER A 80 0.45 31.77 -10.99
C SER A 80 1.69 32.48 -11.54
N LYS A 81 1.56 33.05 -12.74
CA LYS A 81 2.65 33.80 -13.38
C LYS A 81 3.15 34.97 -12.52
N ASP A 82 2.21 35.69 -11.92
CA ASP A 82 2.46 37.01 -11.31
C ASP A 82 2.36 36.98 -9.78
N ALA A 83 1.86 35.89 -9.18
CA ALA A 83 1.64 35.82 -7.73
C ALA A 83 1.71 34.40 -7.17
N LYS A 84 1.90 34.33 -5.85
CA LYS A 84 1.71 33.11 -5.05
C LYS A 84 0.58 33.34 -4.06
N SER A 85 -0.29 32.35 -3.89
CA SER A 85 -1.31 32.42 -2.86
C SER A 85 -0.67 32.36 -1.46
N HIS A 86 -1.44 32.73 -0.44
CA HIS A 86 -1.13 32.28 0.92
C HIS A 86 -1.10 30.74 0.96
N TYR A 87 -0.32 30.20 1.90
CA TYR A 87 -0.39 28.79 2.22
C TYR A 87 -1.77 28.44 2.79
N SER A 88 -2.20 27.22 2.52
CA SER A 88 -3.32 26.61 3.25
C SER A 88 -3.01 26.51 4.74
N GLU A 89 -4.05 26.23 5.53
CA GLU A 89 -3.87 25.68 6.87
C GLU A 89 -3.03 24.39 6.80
N SER A 90 -2.26 24.18 7.86
CA SER A 90 -1.42 22.99 7.98
C SER A 90 -2.28 21.74 8.22
N LYS A 91 -1.90 20.64 7.58
CA LYS A 91 -2.43 19.30 7.84
C LYS A 91 -1.32 18.38 8.29
N THR A 92 -1.65 17.38 9.11
CA THR A 92 -0.67 16.43 9.65
C THR A 92 -1.05 15.00 9.34
N LYS A 93 -0.05 14.17 9.03
CA LYS A 93 -0.21 12.72 8.89
C LYS A 93 1.10 12.02 9.24
N GLN A 94 1.00 10.85 9.85
CA GLN A 94 2.12 9.92 9.97
C GLN A 94 2.21 9.06 8.72
N THR A 95 3.39 8.97 8.11
CA THR A 95 3.69 7.94 7.10
C THR A 95 3.67 6.55 7.74
N LEU A 96 3.39 5.52 6.93
CA LEU A 96 3.30 4.16 7.44
C LEU A 96 4.71 3.57 7.70
N ARG A 97 4.75 2.41 8.36
CA ARG A 97 5.97 1.61 8.42
C ARG A 97 6.29 1.02 7.05
N LEU A 98 7.57 0.75 6.83
CA LEU A 98 8.09 0.13 5.61
C LEU A 98 7.39 -1.21 5.36
N ALA A 99 6.85 -1.37 4.14
CA ALA A 99 6.26 -2.63 3.70
C ALA A 99 7.33 -3.74 3.64
N PRO A 100 6.96 -5.03 3.81
CA PRO A 100 7.86 -6.14 3.48
C PRO A 100 8.52 -5.94 2.12
N ARG A 101 9.84 -6.01 2.07
CA ARG A 101 10.65 -5.76 0.88
C ARG A 101 10.78 -7.03 0.05
N GLN A 102 10.92 -6.86 -1.27
CA GLN A 102 11.09 -7.96 -2.22
C GLN A 102 10.02 -9.06 -2.07
N PHE A 103 8.76 -8.66 -1.89
CA PHE A 103 7.64 -9.59 -1.87
C PHE A 103 7.52 -10.30 -3.23
N ASP A 104 7.47 -11.64 -3.20
CA ASP A 104 7.35 -12.46 -4.39
C ASP A 104 6.52 -13.73 -4.15
N ILE A 105 6.10 -14.35 -5.26
CA ILE A 105 5.30 -15.59 -5.24
C ILE A 105 6.12 -16.73 -5.84
N GLY A 106 6.39 -17.75 -5.04
CA GLY A 106 7.15 -18.92 -5.41
C GLY A 106 6.32 -20.00 -6.12
N GLU A 107 6.56 -21.25 -5.72
CA GLU A 107 5.81 -22.42 -6.19
C GLU A 107 4.37 -22.42 -5.67
N CYS A 108 3.50 -23.13 -6.38
CA CYS A 108 2.08 -23.22 -6.06
C CYS A 108 1.55 -24.64 -6.27
N THR A 109 0.51 -24.98 -5.51
CA THR A 109 -0.33 -26.17 -5.75
C THR A 109 -1.66 -25.73 -6.37
N ASP A 110 -2.62 -26.65 -6.41
CA ASP A 110 -4.02 -26.36 -6.75
C ASP A 110 -4.72 -25.44 -5.74
N CYS A 111 -4.34 -25.49 -4.47
CA CYS A 111 -5.03 -24.76 -3.40
C CYS A 111 -4.11 -23.92 -2.50
N SER A 112 -2.83 -23.77 -2.87
CA SER A 112 -1.87 -23.01 -2.08
C SER A 112 -0.77 -22.38 -2.93
N ILE A 113 -0.12 -21.37 -2.36
CA ILE A 113 1.08 -20.74 -2.91
C ILE A 113 2.12 -20.59 -1.81
N ILE A 114 3.39 -20.59 -2.19
CA ILE A 114 4.47 -20.12 -1.33
C ILE A 114 4.65 -18.62 -1.60
N ILE A 115 4.62 -17.83 -0.54
CA ILE A 115 4.95 -16.41 -0.59
C ILE A 115 6.30 -16.18 0.09
N GLU A 116 7.07 -15.25 -0.46
CA GLU A 116 8.43 -14.95 0.00
C GLU A 116 8.65 -13.45 0.13
N TRP A 117 9.39 -13.02 1.15
CA TRP A 117 9.72 -11.60 1.35
C TRP A 117 10.93 -11.43 2.29
N TYR A 118 11.40 -10.19 2.42
CA TYR A 118 12.40 -9.76 3.40
C TYR A 118 11.81 -8.66 4.30
N ILE A 119 12.37 -8.49 5.51
CA ILE A 119 11.93 -7.45 6.48
C ILE A 119 12.93 -6.30 6.55
N ASN A 120 12.49 -5.05 6.74
CA ASN A 120 13.38 -3.87 6.79
C ASN A 120 14.02 -3.61 8.16
N ASP A 121 14.38 -4.65 8.92
CA ASP A 121 15.10 -4.56 10.22
C ASP A 121 14.32 -4.04 11.44
N GLN A 122 13.00 -3.85 11.36
CA GLN A 122 12.17 -3.59 12.56
C GLN A 122 11.66 -4.91 13.18
N GLU A 123 12.30 -5.35 14.26
CA GLU A 123 12.07 -6.67 14.91
C GLU A 123 10.75 -6.84 15.69
N ASN A 124 9.78 -5.93 15.60
CA ASN A 124 8.51 -6.05 16.34
C ASN A 124 7.32 -6.53 15.49
N CYS A 125 7.58 -7.25 14.38
CA CYS A 125 6.51 -7.83 13.57
C CYS A 125 5.83 -8.99 14.31
N LEU A 126 4.56 -8.79 14.67
CA LEU A 126 3.74 -9.77 15.39
C LEU A 126 3.06 -10.74 14.40
N SER A 127 2.61 -10.21 13.27
CA SER A 127 1.88 -10.96 12.25
C SER A 127 2.00 -10.28 10.89
N TYR A 128 1.54 -10.98 9.86
CA TYR A 128 1.42 -10.46 8.52
C TYR A 128 -0.03 -10.55 8.04
N GLU A 129 -0.40 -9.64 7.16
CA GLU A 129 -1.67 -9.67 6.46
C GLU A 129 -1.40 -9.78 4.95
N ILE A 130 -1.95 -10.82 4.34
CA ILE A 130 -1.95 -11.03 2.89
C ILE A 130 -3.32 -10.69 2.34
N ALA A 131 -3.39 -9.59 1.59
CA ALA A 131 -4.54 -9.28 0.77
C ALA A 131 -4.46 -10.13 -0.50
N HIS A 132 -5.54 -10.81 -0.85
CA HIS A 132 -5.64 -11.61 -2.07
C HIS A 132 -7.01 -11.47 -2.72
N ARG A 133 -7.04 -11.58 -4.05
CA ARG A 133 -8.29 -11.61 -4.83
C ARG A 133 -8.10 -12.33 -6.16
N PRO A 134 -9.11 -13.00 -6.72
CA PRO A 134 -9.09 -13.36 -8.13
C PRO A 134 -8.97 -12.10 -9.00
N GLN A 135 -8.14 -12.11 -10.04
CA GLN A 135 -7.75 -10.92 -10.83
C GLN A 135 -8.92 -10.14 -11.45
N GLN A 136 -10.08 -10.77 -11.58
CA GLN A 136 -11.29 -10.17 -12.18
C GLN A 136 -12.31 -9.69 -11.14
N THR A 137 -11.96 -9.75 -9.85
CA THR A 137 -12.83 -9.32 -8.76
C THR A 137 -12.36 -7.98 -8.19
N LYS A 138 -13.29 -7.19 -7.66
CA LYS A 138 -12.97 -5.90 -7.05
C LYS A 138 -12.50 -6.07 -5.62
N ASP A 139 -13.18 -6.94 -4.88
CA ASP A 139 -13.04 -7.06 -3.44
C ASP A 139 -11.83 -7.90 -3.03
N TRP A 140 -11.05 -7.35 -2.10
CA TRP A 140 -9.90 -8.04 -1.52
C TRP A 140 -10.33 -8.84 -0.30
N SER A 141 -9.92 -10.11 -0.26
CA SER A 141 -9.93 -10.93 0.94
C SER A 141 -8.63 -10.75 1.71
N THR A 142 -8.66 -10.79 3.04
CA THR A 142 -7.45 -10.68 3.87
C THR A 142 -7.24 -11.95 4.68
N GLY A 143 -6.10 -12.60 4.48
CA GLY A 143 -5.59 -13.65 5.35
C GLY A 143 -4.58 -13.09 6.36
N THR A 144 -4.53 -13.67 7.56
CA THR A 144 -3.59 -13.29 8.61
C THR A 144 -2.83 -14.51 9.12
N PHE A 145 -1.52 -14.35 9.35
CA PHE A 145 -0.68 -15.39 9.93
C PHE A 145 0.37 -14.79 10.86
N PHE A 146 0.74 -15.49 11.93
CA PHE A 146 1.66 -14.96 12.93
C PHE A 146 3.11 -15.06 12.46
N SER A 147 3.94 -14.11 12.89
CA SER A 147 5.36 -14.07 12.55
C SER A 147 6.11 -15.32 13.02
N LYS A 148 5.65 -15.95 14.12
CA LYS A 148 6.20 -17.21 14.64
C LYS A 148 5.97 -18.44 13.73
N ASP A 149 4.98 -18.35 12.83
CA ASP A 149 4.61 -19.45 11.91
C ASP A 149 5.32 -19.29 10.55
N VAL A 150 6.16 -18.26 10.40
CA VAL A 150 6.89 -17.96 9.16
C VAL A 150 8.26 -18.63 9.20
N LEU A 151 8.60 -19.34 8.12
CA LEU A 151 9.93 -19.90 7.95
C LEU A 151 10.93 -18.77 7.71
N LYS A 152 12.05 -18.80 8.45
CA LYS A 152 13.16 -17.85 8.33
C LYS A 152 14.38 -18.58 7.79
N GLU A 153 14.85 -18.15 6.63
CA GLU A 153 16.10 -18.62 6.02
C GLU A 153 17.30 -17.85 6.58
N GLU A 154 18.50 -18.40 6.42
CA GLU A 154 19.76 -17.82 6.91
C GLU A 154 20.09 -16.46 6.27
N ASP A 155 19.73 -16.27 5.00
CA ASP A 155 19.91 -15.02 4.25
C ASP A 155 18.91 -13.92 4.67
N GLY A 156 18.03 -14.21 5.63
CA GLY A 156 17.02 -13.29 6.10
C GLY A 156 15.73 -13.31 5.26
N ARG A 157 15.60 -14.19 4.28
CA ARG A 157 14.33 -14.44 3.58
C ARG A 157 13.30 -15.03 4.53
N ARG A 158 12.05 -14.71 4.27
CA ARG A 158 10.87 -15.20 4.98
C ARG A 158 9.98 -15.93 3.99
N MET A 159 9.45 -17.08 4.40
CA MET A 159 8.58 -17.89 3.56
C MET A 159 7.35 -18.35 4.33
N TYR A 160 6.21 -18.38 3.65
CA TYR A 160 4.97 -18.90 4.22
C TYR A 160 4.11 -19.54 3.13
N THR A 161 3.48 -20.67 3.44
CA THR A 161 2.52 -21.33 2.54
C THR A 161 1.13 -20.76 2.80
N PHE A 162 0.66 -19.89 1.89
CA PHE A 162 -0.71 -19.40 1.92
C PHE A 162 -1.65 -20.42 1.26
N ARG A 163 -2.72 -20.81 1.96
CA ARG A 163 -3.60 -21.94 1.61
C ARG A 163 -5.04 -21.48 1.36
N ASN A 164 -5.91 -22.45 1.04
CA ASN A 164 -7.34 -22.26 0.81
C ASN A 164 -7.66 -21.40 -0.42
N LEU A 165 -6.83 -21.52 -1.44
CA LEU A 165 -7.06 -20.92 -2.75
C LEU A 165 -7.90 -21.86 -3.62
N LEU A 166 -8.63 -21.27 -4.56
CA LEU A 166 -9.32 -22.04 -5.60
C LEU A 166 -8.32 -22.54 -6.67
N PRO A 167 -8.45 -23.77 -7.18
CA PRO A 167 -7.69 -24.28 -8.31
C PRO A 167 -7.87 -23.47 -9.59
N GLU A 168 -6.88 -23.55 -10.47
CA GLU A 168 -6.86 -22.95 -11.82
C GLU A 168 -7.23 -21.45 -11.84
N THR A 169 -7.00 -20.73 -10.75
CA THR A 169 -7.48 -19.35 -10.58
C THR A 169 -6.30 -18.39 -10.55
N TYR A 170 -6.36 -17.34 -11.38
CA TYR A 170 -5.40 -16.23 -11.33
C TYR A 170 -5.71 -15.32 -10.16
N TYR A 171 -4.80 -15.27 -9.20
CA TYR A 171 -4.88 -14.39 -8.04
C TYR A 171 -3.88 -13.23 -8.15
N GLU A 172 -4.27 -12.10 -7.56
CA GLU A 172 -3.42 -10.98 -7.19
C GLU A 172 -3.21 -11.00 -5.67
N PHE A 173 -1.99 -10.75 -5.21
CA PHE A 173 -1.58 -10.78 -3.82
C PHE A 173 -0.80 -9.53 -3.44
N LYS A 174 -1.00 -9.02 -2.23
CA LYS A 174 -0.19 -7.97 -1.60
C LYS A 174 0.06 -8.31 -0.13
N LEU A 175 1.22 -7.99 0.39
CA LEU A 175 1.62 -8.33 1.77
C LEU A 175 1.92 -7.08 2.59
N ARG A 176 1.49 -7.06 3.86
CA ARG A 176 1.93 -6.06 4.84
C ARG A 176 2.29 -6.69 6.18
N SER A 177 3.16 -6.02 6.92
CA SER A 177 3.49 -6.39 8.30
C SER A 177 2.56 -5.69 9.29
N VAL A 178 2.35 -6.34 10.43
CA VAL A 178 1.55 -5.83 11.54
C VAL A 178 2.39 -5.93 12.81
N SER A 179 2.54 -4.80 13.48
CA SER A 179 3.21 -4.69 14.79
C SER A 179 2.27 -4.07 15.82
N LYS A 180 2.74 -3.99 17.07
CA LYS A 180 1.99 -3.32 18.15
C LYS A 180 1.70 -1.85 17.81
N ASP A 181 2.61 -1.22 17.09
CA ASP A 181 2.57 0.21 16.79
C ASP A 181 1.71 0.52 15.54
N GLY A 182 0.96 -0.46 15.00
CA GLY A 182 0.16 -0.36 13.75
C GLY A 182 0.60 -1.25 12.57
N LYS A 183 0.23 -0.89 11.34
CA LYS A 183 0.49 -1.69 10.12
C LYS A 183 1.43 -0.97 9.15
N SER A 184 2.24 -1.72 8.40
CA SER A 184 2.93 -1.17 7.23
C SER A 184 1.95 -0.86 6.10
N HIS A 185 2.42 -0.12 5.08
CA HIS A 185 1.74 -0.15 3.79
C HIS A 185 1.81 -1.58 3.19
N TYR A 186 0.94 -1.87 2.23
CA TYR A 186 1.04 -3.09 1.43
C TYR A 186 2.24 -3.03 0.48
N SER A 187 2.84 -4.18 0.19
CA SER A 187 3.79 -4.33 -0.89
C SER A 187 3.14 -4.04 -2.25
N GLU A 188 3.97 -3.91 -3.28
CA GLU A 188 3.49 -4.05 -4.65
C GLU A 188 2.78 -5.40 -4.85
N SER A 189 1.81 -5.42 -5.76
CA SER A 189 1.06 -6.63 -6.10
C SER A 189 1.90 -7.61 -6.91
N LYS A 190 1.67 -8.89 -6.64
CA LYS A 190 2.16 -10.00 -7.44
C LYS A 190 1.01 -10.90 -7.86
N THR A 191 1.12 -11.51 -9.03
CA THR A 191 0.08 -12.38 -9.58
C THR A 191 0.59 -13.78 -9.82
N LYS A 192 -0.25 -14.79 -9.58
CA LYS A 192 0.05 -16.20 -9.87
C LYS A 192 -1.26 -16.96 -10.12
N GLN A 193 -1.24 -17.92 -11.05
CA GLN A 193 -2.31 -18.89 -11.19
C GLN A 193 -2.01 -20.11 -10.34
N THR A 194 -2.99 -20.56 -9.55
CA THR A 194 -2.94 -21.87 -8.90
C THR A 194 -3.01 -22.98 -9.95
N LEU A 195 -2.50 -24.17 -9.61
CA LEU A 195 -2.53 -25.30 -10.51
C LEU A 195 -3.96 -25.83 -10.68
N ARG A 196 -4.19 -26.58 -11.76
CA ARG A 196 -5.40 -27.39 -11.90
C ARG A 196 -5.46 -28.45 -10.79
N LEU A 197 -6.67 -28.82 -10.37
CA LEU A 197 -6.85 -29.88 -9.38
C LEU A 197 -6.20 -31.19 -9.88
N GLY A 198 -5.30 -31.76 -9.08
CA GLY A 198 -4.68 -33.05 -9.39
C GLY A 198 -5.68 -34.20 -9.26
N SER A 199 -5.53 -35.26 -10.05
CA SER A 199 -6.38 -36.47 -9.97
C SER A 199 -6.34 -37.14 -8.60
N GLU A 200 -5.26 -36.96 -7.82
CA GLU A 200 -5.15 -37.46 -6.44
C GLU A 200 -5.92 -36.59 -5.43
N SER A 201 -5.96 -35.27 -5.62
CA SER A 201 -6.77 -34.33 -4.81
C SER A 201 -8.27 -34.52 -5.04
N PHE A 202 -8.66 -34.95 -6.25
CA PHE A 202 -10.04 -35.22 -6.65
C PHE A 202 -10.72 -36.28 -5.75
N ASN A 203 -9.99 -37.32 -5.36
CA ASN A 203 -10.53 -38.40 -4.51
C ASN A 203 -10.75 -37.98 -3.05
N PHE A 204 -9.94 -37.04 -2.53
CA PHE A 204 -10.10 -36.53 -1.16
C PHE A 204 -11.26 -35.53 -1.03
N TYR A 205 -11.49 -34.71 -2.06
CA TYR A 205 -12.55 -33.69 -2.05
C TYR A 205 -13.96 -34.31 -1.98
N PHE A 206 -14.21 -35.42 -2.69
CA PHE A 206 -15.48 -36.14 -2.63
C PHE A 206 -15.67 -36.94 -1.33
N GLN A 207 -14.60 -37.52 -0.76
CA GLN A 207 -14.70 -38.21 0.54
C GLN A 207 -15.07 -37.29 1.71
N LEU A 208 -14.79 -35.98 1.60
CA LEU A 208 -15.17 -34.99 2.61
C LEU A 208 -16.61 -34.50 2.46
N ILE A 209 -17.12 -34.43 1.23
CA ILE A 209 -18.52 -34.09 0.95
C ILE A 209 -19.45 -35.24 1.35
N ASP A 210 -19.09 -36.49 1.06
CA ASP A 210 -19.88 -37.68 1.44
C ASP A 210 -19.91 -37.97 2.95
N ARG A 211 -19.01 -37.34 3.74
CA ARG A 211 -19.03 -37.45 5.22
C ARG A 211 -19.83 -36.34 5.89
N LEU A 212 -20.36 -35.37 5.13
CA LEU A 212 -21.15 -34.25 5.61
C LEU A 212 -22.61 -34.29 5.13
N THR A 213 -23.02 -35.38 4.46
CA THR A 213 -24.41 -35.73 4.12
C THR A 213 -24.83 -37.01 4.81
#